data_AF-I5B1P9-F1
#
_entry.id   AF-I5B1P9-F1
#
_cell.length_a   1.000
_cell.length_b   1.000
_cell.length_c   1.000
_cell.angle_alpha   90.00
_cell.angle_beta   90.00
_cell.angle_gamma   90.00
#
_symmetry.space_group_name_H-M   'P 1'
#
loop_
_entity.id
_entity.type
_entity.pdbx_description
1 polymer ?
#
loop_
_entity_poly.entity_id
_entity_poly.type
_entity_poly.pdbx_seq_one_letter_code
_entity_poly.pdbx_strand_id
1 'polypeptide(L)'
;MQLILMTAAVVSGVPCFFSDGFSCYLSALIEVYHTLKTFPRTGKQGRPKDPVKEPHPNLVYGQLIKKKRQGRLQELVYRVCCGAGRLAELGLSISTSLIERLNLTLRHALAPLVRKSQCFCKDRTQMKRRVTFFQAFYNFARPHMSLRLPLSEQETFALGLIHPKWQHRTPGMAAGLTNHVWTFRELLTAKFEPFHNQSNSG
;
A
#
# COMPACT_ATOMS: atom_id res chain seq x y z
N MET A 1 13.33 -9.32 9.63
CA MET A 1 14.10 -8.73 8.52
C MET A 1 13.53 -9.04 7.13
N GLN A 2 13.09 -10.28 6.84
CA GLN A 2 12.63 -10.70 5.51
C GLN A 2 11.54 -9.82 4.89
N LEU A 3 10.49 -9.44 5.63
CA LEU A 3 9.42 -8.57 5.10
C LEU A 3 9.94 -7.20 4.65
N ILE A 4 10.84 -6.60 5.43
CA ILE A 4 11.42 -5.28 5.12
C ILE A 4 12.28 -5.41 3.86
N LEU A 5 13.07 -6.47 3.75
CA LEU A 5 13.87 -6.75 2.55
C LEU A 5 12.98 -7.03 1.33
N MET A 6 11.89 -7.77 1.48
CA MET A 6 10.93 -8.02 0.40
C MET A 6 10.23 -6.73 -0.04
N THR A 7 9.82 -5.90 0.92
CA THR A 7 9.24 -4.58 0.64
C THR A 7 10.26 -3.72 -0.09
N ALA A 8 11.49 -3.63 0.44
CA ALA A 8 12.59 -2.88 -0.16
C ALA A 8 12.90 -3.37 -1.58
N ALA A 9 12.90 -4.68 -1.83
CA ALA A 9 13.09 -5.26 -3.16
C ALA A 9 11.94 -4.89 -4.11
N VAL A 10 10.70 -4.86 -3.63
CA VAL A 10 9.53 -4.47 -4.41
C VAL A 10 9.55 -2.98 -4.78
N VAL A 11 10.02 -2.10 -3.89
CA VAL A 11 10.22 -0.66 -4.19
C VAL A 11 11.58 -0.35 -4.82
N SER A 12 12.49 -1.32 -4.93
CA SER A 12 13.78 -1.15 -5.58
C SER A 12 13.59 -1.09 -7.09
N GLY A 13 14.11 -0.03 -7.72
CA GLY A 13 13.95 0.22 -9.15
C GLY A 13 12.64 0.94 -9.48
N VAL A 14 12.02 0.57 -10.62
CA VAL A 14 10.73 1.16 -11.06
C VAL A 14 9.58 0.26 -10.62
N PRO A 15 8.72 0.68 -9.66
CA PRO A 15 7.62 -0.15 -9.18
C PRO A 15 6.50 -0.30 -10.21
N CYS A 16 5.63 -1.28 -9.98
CA CYS A 16 4.33 -1.34 -10.68
C CYS A 16 3.31 -0.47 -9.93
N PHE A 17 2.58 0.36 -10.67
CA PHE A 17 1.58 1.26 -10.12
C PHE A 17 0.17 0.82 -10.53
N PHE A 18 -0.75 0.81 -9.55
CA PHE A 18 -2.15 0.53 -9.79
C PHE A 18 -3.02 1.60 -9.12
N SER A 19 -3.94 2.19 -9.87
CA SER A 19 -4.84 3.22 -9.36
C SER A 19 -6.27 3.01 -9.81
N ASP A 20 -7.15 3.90 -9.36
CA ASP A 20 -8.45 4.09 -9.97
C ASP A 20 -8.33 4.80 -11.32
N GLY A 21 -9.47 5.04 -11.99
CA GLY A 21 -9.54 5.64 -13.31
C GLY A 21 -9.18 7.13 -13.40
N PHE A 22 -8.48 7.70 -12.41
CA PHE A 22 -8.08 9.11 -12.44
C PHE A 22 -6.95 9.34 -13.45
N SER A 23 -7.17 10.24 -14.41
CA SER A 23 -6.29 10.43 -15.57
C SER A 23 -4.95 11.08 -15.24
N CYS A 24 -4.88 11.93 -14.21
CA CYS A 24 -3.69 12.72 -13.90
C CYS A 24 -2.50 11.89 -13.41
N TYR A 25 -2.73 10.67 -12.92
CA TYR A 25 -1.65 9.82 -12.40
C TYR A 25 -0.65 9.41 -13.49
N LEU A 26 -1.08 9.18 -14.73
CA LEU A 26 -0.15 8.80 -15.80
C LEU A 26 0.87 9.92 -16.04
N SER A 27 0.42 11.16 -16.15
CA SER A 27 1.30 12.32 -16.35
C SER A 27 2.26 12.50 -15.16
N ALA A 28 1.77 12.35 -13.94
CA ALA A 28 2.62 12.43 -12.75
C ALA A 28 3.66 11.30 -12.68
N LEU A 29 3.30 10.08 -13.08
CA LEU A 29 4.22 8.96 -13.14
C LEU A 29 5.28 9.15 -14.21
N ILE A 30 4.93 9.68 -15.39
CA ILE A 30 5.91 10.02 -16.43
C ILE A 30 6.87 11.10 -15.93
N GLU A 31 6.38 12.11 -15.21
CA GLU A 31 7.23 13.19 -14.70
C GLU A 31 8.36 12.64 -13.81
N VAL A 32 8.07 11.63 -12.99
CA VAL A 32 9.04 10.99 -12.08
C VAL A 32 9.83 9.87 -12.75
N TYR A 33 9.16 9.01 -13.53
CA TYR A 33 9.71 7.80 -14.14
C TYR A 33 9.68 7.92 -15.67
N HIS A 34 10.57 8.76 -16.22
CA HIS A 34 10.76 8.88 -17.66
C HIS A 34 12.17 8.51 -18.12
N THR A 35 12.26 8.26 -19.41
CA THR A 35 13.49 8.32 -20.17
C THR A 35 13.39 9.49 -21.14
N LEU A 36 14.47 10.28 -21.27
CA LEU A 36 14.52 11.38 -22.22
C LEU A 36 14.85 10.85 -23.60
N LYS A 37 13.92 11.05 -24.54
CA LYS A 37 14.17 10.79 -25.95
C LYS A 37 14.65 12.06 -26.62
N THR A 38 15.93 12.06 -26.97
CA THR A 38 16.55 13.12 -27.76
C THR A 38 16.39 12.83 -29.24
N PHE A 39 16.09 13.85 -30.03
CA PHE A 39 16.01 13.72 -31.47
C PHE A 39 17.34 14.13 -32.10
N PRO A 40 17.86 13.39 -33.10
CA PRO A 40 19.05 13.80 -33.81
C PRO A 40 18.81 15.14 -34.52
N ARG A 41 19.87 15.93 -34.69
CA ARG A 41 19.80 17.18 -35.46
C ARG A 41 19.42 16.86 -36.91
N THR A 42 18.38 17.50 -37.41
CA THR A 42 17.83 17.27 -38.75
C THR A 42 18.69 17.85 -39.88
N GLY A 43 19.75 18.62 -39.57
CA GLY A 43 20.62 19.28 -40.55
C GLY A 43 19.99 20.43 -41.33
N LYS A 44 18.68 20.67 -41.18
CA LYS A 44 17.94 21.78 -41.79
C LYS A 44 17.98 23.02 -40.90
N GLN A 45 17.83 24.19 -41.50
CA GLN A 45 17.73 25.47 -40.79
C GLN A 45 16.48 25.48 -39.91
N GLY A 46 16.65 25.69 -38.59
CA GLY A 46 15.55 25.70 -37.61
C GLY A 46 15.99 25.26 -36.21
N ARG A 47 15.14 25.51 -35.20
CA ARG A 47 15.40 25.08 -33.82
C ARG A 47 15.33 23.54 -33.72
N PRO A 48 16.36 22.87 -33.17
CA PRO A 48 16.31 21.44 -32.91
C PRO A 48 15.10 21.09 -32.02
N LYS A 49 14.52 19.91 -32.24
CA LYS A 49 13.37 19.45 -31.47
C LYS A 49 13.80 19.20 -30.02
N ASP A 50 13.07 19.79 -29.08
CA ASP A 50 13.33 19.59 -27.66
C ASP A 50 13.14 18.11 -27.28
N PRO A 51 13.93 17.58 -26.32
CA PRO A 51 13.76 16.21 -25.83
C PRO A 51 12.35 15.98 -25.29
N VAL A 52 11.78 14.81 -25.56
CA VAL A 52 10.45 14.41 -25.07
C VAL A 52 10.61 13.37 -23.96
N LYS A 53 9.80 13.51 -22.90
CA LYS A 53 9.70 12.53 -21.82
C LYS A 53 8.84 11.35 -22.29
N GLU A 54 9.45 10.18 -22.42
CA GLU A 54 8.73 8.93 -22.64
C GLU A 54 8.69 8.12 -21.33
N PRO A 55 7.60 7.39 -21.04
CA PRO A 55 7.53 6.55 -19.85
C PRO A 55 8.72 5.59 -19.82
N HIS A 56 9.34 5.44 -18.65
CA HIS A 56 10.49 4.55 -18.49
C HIS A 56 10.13 3.12 -18.96
N PRO A 57 11.01 2.38 -19.67
CA PRO A 57 10.68 1.07 -20.25
C PRO A 57 10.14 0.05 -19.23
N ASN A 58 10.69 0.09 -18.02
CA ASN A 58 10.23 -0.77 -16.92
C ASN A 58 8.96 -0.26 -16.23
N LEU A 59 8.44 0.95 -16.51
CA LEU A 59 7.25 1.46 -15.84
C LEU A 59 6.01 0.64 -16.22
N VAL A 60 5.35 0.08 -15.21
CA VAL A 60 4.05 -0.59 -15.35
C VAL A 60 3.02 0.27 -14.65
N TYR A 61 1.98 0.65 -15.38
CA TYR A 61 0.85 1.37 -14.80
C TYR A 61 -0.47 0.83 -15.32
N GLY A 62 -1.31 0.38 -14.38
CA GLY A 62 -2.65 -0.12 -14.64
C GLY A 62 -3.72 0.64 -13.86
N GLN A 63 -4.92 0.71 -14.43
CA GLN A 63 -6.09 1.33 -13.83
C GLN A 63 -7.21 0.31 -13.67
N LEU A 64 -7.88 0.36 -12.52
CA LEU A 64 -9.11 -0.36 -12.24
C LEU A 64 -10.26 0.64 -12.15
N ILE A 65 -11.11 0.66 -13.17
CA ILE A 65 -12.17 1.65 -13.34
C ILE A 65 -13.50 1.01 -12.99
N LYS A 66 -14.16 1.54 -11.96
CA LYS A 66 -15.49 1.11 -11.54
C LYS A 66 -16.55 1.88 -12.32
N LYS A 67 -17.23 1.23 -13.25
CA LYS A 67 -18.43 1.79 -13.87
C LYS A 67 -19.62 1.55 -12.94
N LYS A 68 -20.21 2.65 -12.48
CA LYS A 68 -21.39 2.63 -11.60
C LYS A 68 -22.55 3.32 -12.29
N ARG A 69 -23.75 2.76 -12.16
CA ARG A 69 -25.01 3.38 -12.58
C ARG A 69 -25.94 3.39 -11.37
N GLN A 70 -26.51 4.56 -11.06
CA GLN A 70 -27.41 4.74 -9.91
C GLN A 70 -26.82 4.20 -8.58
N GLY A 71 -25.51 4.41 -8.36
CA GLY A 71 -24.82 3.97 -7.14
C GLY A 71 -24.47 2.48 -7.07
N ARG A 72 -24.97 1.64 -7.99
CA ARG A 72 -24.63 0.21 -8.08
C ARG A 72 -23.44 -0.01 -9.02
N LEU A 73 -22.56 -0.92 -8.65
CA LEU A 73 -21.45 -1.37 -9.51
C LEU A 73 -22.03 -2.21 -10.65
N GLN A 74 -21.71 -1.85 -11.89
CA GLN A 74 -22.11 -2.61 -13.07
C GLN A 74 -20.94 -3.39 -13.67
N GLU A 75 -19.78 -2.75 -13.77
CA GLU A 75 -18.64 -3.32 -14.47
C GLU A 75 -17.32 -2.84 -13.84
N LEU A 76 -16.33 -3.73 -13.83
CA LEU A 76 -14.94 -3.42 -13.53
C LEU A 76 -14.15 -3.44 -14.84
N VAL A 77 -13.62 -2.30 -15.24
CA VAL A 77 -12.80 -2.17 -16.44
C VAL A 77 -11.33 -2.08 -16.04
N TYR A 78 -10.53 -2.97 -16.61
CA TYR A 78 -9.08 -2.99 -16.43
C TYR A 78 -8.43 -2.31 -17.62
N ARG A 79 -7.59 -1.31 -17.37
CA ARG A 79 -6.86 -0.59 -18.41
C ARG A 79 -5.38 -0.60 -18.07
N VAL A 80 -4.55 -1.15 -18.96
CA VAL A 80 -3.10 -1.03 -18.86
C VAL A 80 -2.66 0.19 -19.67
N CYS A 81 -2.04 1.17 -19.01
CA CYS A 81 -1.58 2.40 -19.65
C CYS A 81 -0.16 2.27 -20.18
N CYS A 82 0.72 1.57 -19.47
CA CYS A 82 2.07 1.24 -19.92
C CYS A 82 2.58 -0.05 -19.26
N GLY A 83 3.58 -0.68 -19.89
CA GLY A 83 4.27 -1.86 -19.32
C GLY A 83 3.47 -3.16 -19.37
N ALA A 84 2.63 -3.37 -20.39
CA ALA A 84 1.81 -4.58 -20.52
C ALA A 84 2.63 -5.88 -20.58
N GLY A 85 3.78 -5.88 -21.28
CA GLY A 85 4.69 -7.04 -21.35
C GLY A 85 5.22 -7.44 -19.98
N ARG A 86 5.80 -6.49 -19.24
CA ARG A 86 6.28 -6.70 -17.88
C ARG A 86 5.16 -7.12 -16.91
N LEU A 87 3.95 -6.59 -17.07
CA LEU A 87 2.80 -7.02 -16.26
C LEU A 87 2.47 -8.50 -16.49
N ALA A 88 2.49 -8.95 -17.75
CA ALA A 88 2.26 -10.35 -18.11
C ALA A 88 3.39 -11.26 -17.61
N GLU A 89 4.65 -10.84 -17.74
CA GLU A 89 5.83 -11.57 -17.21
C GLU A 89 5.75 -11.78 -15.69
N LEU A 90 5.31 -10.75 -14.95
CA LEU A 90 5.17 -10.83 -13.50
C LEU A 90 3.94 -11.64 -13.06
N GLY A 91 3.02 -12.00 -13.97
CA GLY A 91 1.80 -12.72 -13.65
C GLY A 91 0.87 -11.99 -12.68
N LEU A 92 0.99 -10.66 -12.58
CA LEU A 92 0.23 -9.86 -11.62
C LEU A 92 -1.15 -9.50 -12.18
N SER A 93 -2.14 -9.46 -11.29
CA SER A 93 -3.47 -8.94 -11.59
C SER A 93 -3.65 -7.54 -10.98
N ILE A 94 -4.34 -6.67 -11.69
CA ILE A 94 -4.66 -5.33 -11.20
C ILE A 94 -5.78 -5.47 -10.15
N SER A 95 -5.52 -5.09 -8.90
CA SER A 95 -6.56 -5.06 -7.86
C SER A 95 -6.35 -3.89 -6.91
N THR A 96 -7.45 -3.18 -6.61
CA THR A 96 -7.48 -2.14 -5.56
C THR A 96 -8.18 -2.62 -4.30
N SER A 97 -8.64 -3.87 -4.26
CA SER A 97 -9.47 -4.39 -3.16
C SER A 97 -8.80 -4.30 -1.78
N LEU A 98 -7.49 -4.54 -1.71
CA LEU A 98 -6.71 -4.47 -0.47
C LEU A 98 -6.63 -3.04 0.07
N ILE A 99 -6.25 -2.08 -0.78
CA ILE A 99 -6.14 -0.68 -0.37
C ILE A 99 -7.51 -0.08 -0.06
N GLU A 100 -8.56 -0.49 -0.77
CA GLU A 100 -9.93 -0.09 -0.49
C GLU A 100 -10.43 -0.61 0.85
N ARG A 101 -10.15 -1.88 1.18
CA ARG A 101 -10.48 -2.48 2.49
C ARG A 101 -9.74 -1.77 3.62
N LEU A 102 -8.46 -1.46 3.43
CA LEU A 102 -7.66 -0.70 4.39
C LEU A 102 -8.23 0.71 4.59
N ASN A 103 -8.54 1.41 3.50
CA ASN A 103 -9.15 2.74 3.54
C ASN A 103 -10.50 2.73 4.24
N LEU A 104 -11.33 1.71 4.00
CA LEU A 104 -12.60 1.55 4.71
C LEU A 104 -12.36 1.35 6.22
N THR A 105 -11.45 0.46 6.59
CA THR A 105 -11.07 0.21 7.99
C THR A 105 -10.63 1.50 8.68
N LEU A 106 -9.77 2.28 8.03
CA LEU A 106 -9.30 3.57 8.54
C LEU A 106 -10.46 4.56 8.76
N ARG A 107 -11.40 4.65 7.82
CA ARG A 107 -12.58 5.51 7.96
C ARG A 107 -13.52 5.06 9.09
N HIS A 108 -13.65 3.76 9.31
CA HIS A 108 -14.44 3.24 10.43
C HIS A 108 -13.81 3.55 11.78
N ALA A 109 -12.48 3.50 11.88
CA ALA A 109 -11.78 3.71 13.14
C ALA A 109 -11.51 5.19 13.45
N LEU A 110 -11.32 6.02 12.43
CA LEU A 110 -10.90 7.42 12.58
C LEU A 110 -11.96 8.35 11.99
N ALA A 111 -12.78 8.93 12.89
CA ALA A 111 -13.82 9.90 12.53
C ALA A 111 -13.36 11.06 11.62
N PRO A 112 -12.12 11.59 11.73
CA PRO A 112 -11.66 12.65 10.83
C PRO A 112 -11.41 12.21 9.38
N LEU A 113 -11.27 10.91 9.10
CA LEU A 113 -11.05 10.38 7.75
C LEU A 113 -12.36 10.12 6.99
N VAL A 114 -13.50 10.20 7.69
CA VAL A 114 -14.82 10.06 7.08
C VAL A 114 -15.12 11.33 6.26
N ARG A 115 -15.68 11.14 5.05
CA ARG A 115 -15.92 12.22 4.09
C ARG A 115 -16.81 13.34 4.64
N LYS A 116 -17.83 13.00 5.44
CA LYS A 116 -18.74 13.93 6.10
C LYS A 116 -18.69 13.65 7.59
N SER A 117 -17.94 14.47 8.31
CA SER A 117 -17.72 14.32 9.75
C SER A 117 -17.62 15.69 10.40
N GLN A 118 -18.22 15.84 11.58
CA GLN A 118 -18.04 17.02 12.43
C GLN A 118 -16.69 16.98 13.17
N CYS A 119 -16.02 15.82 13.21
CA CYS A 119 -14.74 15.61 13.88
C CYS A 119 -13.55 15.86 12.94
N PHE A 120 -13.54 16.97 12.20
CA PHE A 120 -12.44 17.28 11.29
C PHE A 120 -11.17 17.67 12.06
N CYS A 121 -10.00 17.39 11.48
CA CYS A 121 -8.71 17.76 12.05
C CYS A 121 -8.09 18.90 11.24
N LYS A 122 -7.88 20.06 11.87
CA LYS A 122 -7.27 21.23 11.21
C LYS A 122 -5.75 21.09 11.03
N ASP A 123 -5.10 20.40 11.96
CA ASP A 123 -3.65 20.19 11.93
C ASP A 123 -3.28 18.83 11.31
N ARG A 124 -2.53 18.88 10.21
CA ARG A 124 -2.01 17.69 9.50
C ARG A 124 -1.11 16.84 10.40
N THR A 125 -0.37 17.44 11.32
CA THR A 125 0.54 16.72 12.23
C THR A 125 -0.26 15.85 13.20
N GLN A 126 -1.32 16.39 13.79
CA GLN A 126 -2.20 15.62 14.68
C GLN A 126 -2.95 14.51 13.92
N MET A 127 -3.38 14.78 12.68
CA MET A 127 -3.96 13.73 11.84
C MET A 127 -2.97 12.58 11.61
N LYS A 128 -1.73 12.89 11.23
CA LYS A 128 -0.68 11.88 11.03
C LYS A 128 -0.47 11.05 12.30
N ARG A 129 -0.34 11.68 13.46
CA ARG A 129 -0.17 10.98 14.75
C ARG A 129 -1.31 9.99 15.02
N ARG A 130 -2.57 10.39 14.79
CA ARG A 130 -3.75 9.50 14.96
C ARG A 130 -3.71 8.31 14.00
N VAL A 131 -3.38 8.54 12.74
CA VAL A 131 -3.26 7.48 11.73
C VAL A 131 -2.13 6.52 12.09
N THR A 132 -0.95 7.04 12.43
CA THR A 132 0.22 6.23 12.83
C THR A 132 -0.10 5.39 14.06
N PHE A 133 -0.72 5.98 15.08
CA PHE A 133 -1.14 5.25 16.28
C PHE A 133 -2.11 4.12 15.93
N PHE A 134 -3.13 4.40 15.11
CA PHE A 134 -4.08 3.37 14.69
C PHE A 134 -3.42 2.27 13.86
N GLN A 135 -2.50 2.60 12.96
CA GLN A 135 -1.75 1.60 12.19
C GLN A 135 -0.92 0.70 13.10
N ALA A 136 -0.23 1.26 14.10
CA ALA A 136 0.51 0.47 15.09
C ALA A 136 -0.44 -0.43 15.89
N PHE A 137 -1.56 0.11 16.40
CA PHE A 137 -2.57 -0.66 17.11
C PHE A 137 -3.13 -1.81 16.25
N TYR A 138 -3.52 -1.52 15.01
CA TYR A 138 -4.09 -2.49 14.07
C TYR A 138 -3.13 -3.64 13.75
N ASN A 139 -1.83 -3.33 13.60
CA ASN A 139 -0.81 -4.29 13.22
C ASN A 139 -0.25 -5.08 14.39
N PHE A 140 -0.15 -4.52 15.60
CA PHE A 140 0.57 -5.14 16.71
C PHE A 140 -0.30 -5.54 17.89
N ALA A 141 -1.36 -4.77 18.18
CA ALA A 141 -2.16 -4.94 19.40
C ALA A 141 -3.58 -5.48 19.14
N ARG A 142 -4.07 -5.47 17.90
CA ARG A 142 -5.40 -5.98 17.53
C ARG A 142 -5.32 -7.36 16.87
N PRO A 143 -5.82 -8.44 17.51
CA PRO A 143 -5.96 -9.74 16.85
C PRO A 143 -7.02 -9.70 15.74
N HIS A 144 -6.80 -10.48 14.67
CA HIS A 144 -7.75 -10.59 13.56
C HIS A 144 -8.23 -12.02 13.40
N MET A 145 -9.54 -12.18 13.21
CA MET A 145 -10.14 -13.50 13.10
C MET A 145 -9.62 -14.31 11.91
N SER A 146 -9.30 -13.64 10.80
CA SER A 146 -8.79 -14.25 9.56
C SER A 146 -7.33 -14.70 9.64
N LEU A 147 -6.60 -14.31 10.68
CA LEU A 147 -5.18 -14.67 10.87
C LEU A 147 -4.98 -15.73 11.96
N ARG A 148 -6.06 -16.16 12.62
CA ARG A 148 -6.00 -17.15 13.71
C ARG A 148 -5.51 -18.50 13.18
N LEU A 149 -4.73 -19.18 14.00
CA LEU A 149 -4.26 -20.54 13.73
C LEU A 149 -5.00 -21.52 14.64
N PRO A 150 -5.23 -22.77 14.20
CA PRO A 150 -5.74 -23.80 15.08
C PRO A 150 -4.72 -24.07 16.19
N LEU A 151 -5.19 -24.21 17.43
CA LEU A 151 -4.36 -24.68 18.53
C LEU A 151 -4.20 -26.20 18.44
N SER A 152 -3.05 -26.72 18.85
CA SER A 152 -2.86 -28.18 18.92
C SER A 152 -3.73 -28.76 20.05
N GLU A 153 -4.09 -30.04 19.93
CA GLU A 153 -4.90 -30.72 20.96
C GLU A 153 -4.23 -30.66 22.34
N GLN A 154 -2.90 -30.83 22.40
CA GLN A 154 -2.12 -30.77 23.64
C GLN A 154 -2.18 -29.39 24.33
N GLU A 155 -2.08 -28.29 23.57
CA GLU A 155 -2.21 -26.92 24.09
C GLU A 155 -3.64 -26.62 24.53
N THR A 156 -4.61 -27.23 23.85
CA THR A 156 -6.03 -27.05 24.11
C THR A 156 -6.41 -27.66 25.46
N PHE A 157 -5.95 -28.88 25.76
CA PHE A 157 -6.23 -29.57 27.03
C PHE A 157 -5.60 -28.90 28.27
N ALA A 158 -4.53 -28.12 28.09
CA ALA A 158 -3.83 -27.45 29.20
C ALA A 158 -4.58 -26.26 29.84
N LEU A 159 -5.67 -25.76 29.21
CA LEU A 159 -6.34 -24.51 29.58
C LEU A 159 -7.66 -24.68 30.39
N GLY A 160 -7.94 -25.86 30.94
CA GLY A 160 -9.12 -26.12 31.78
C GLY A 160 -10.40 -26.43 30.98
N LEU A 161 -11.58 -26.31 31.60
CA LEU A 161 -12.89 -26.74 31.03
C LEU A 161 -13.31 -26.02 29.74
N ILE A 162 -12.75 -24.84 29.45
CA ILE A 162 -12.98 -24.10 28.22
C ILE A 162 -11.71 -24.16 27.37
N HIS A 163 -11.82 -24.93 26.30
CA HIS A 163 -10.74 -25.24 25.38
C HIS A 163 -10.73 -24.27 24.19
N PRO A 164 -9.84 -23.26 24.15
CA PRO A 164 -9.76 -22.37 23.01
C PRO A 164 -9.25 -23.16 21.80
N LYS A 165 -10.02 -23.15 20.70
CA LYS A 165 -9.65 -23.83 19.45
C LYS A 165 -8.68 -23.02 18.58
N TRP A 166 -8.54 -21.73 18.87
CA TRP A 166 -7.88 -20.79 17.99
C TRP A 166 -6.87 -19.92 18.75
N GLN A 167 -5.65 -19.84 18.22
CA GLN A 167 -4.65 -18.90 18.69
C GLN A 167 -4.90 -17.53 18.04
N HIS A 168 -5.02 -16.49 18.86
CA HIS A 168 -5.13 -15.11 18.39
C HIS A 168 -3.84 -14.65 17.71
N ARG A 169 -3.98 -13.99 16.55
CA ARG A 169 -2.84 -13.50 15.76
C ARG A 169 -3.10 -12.09 15.25
N THR A 170 -2.08 -11.23 15.32
CA THR A 170 -2.08 -9.88 14.72
C THR A 170 -1.40 -9.90 13.35
N PRO A 171 -1.56 -8.86 12.51
CA PRO A 171 -0.85 -8.77 11.23
C PRO A 171 0.67 -8.77 11.40
N GLY A 172 1.18 -8.13 12.47
CA GLY A 172 2.59 -8.16 12.84
C GLY A 172 3.07 -9.57 13.16
N MET A 173 2.27 -10.38 13.85
CA MET A 173 2.57 -11.80 14.05
C MET A 173 2.47 -12.62 12.76
N ALA A 174 1.51 -12.31 11.89
CA ALA A 174 1.39 -12.95 10.57
C ALA A 174 2.61 -12.70 9.69
N ALA A 175 3.15 -11.49 9.76
CA ALA A 175 4.32 -11.07 9.01
C ALA A 175 5.67 -11.38 9.68
N GLY A 176 5.66 -12.03 10.85
CA GLY A 176 6.87 -12.39 11.61
C GLY A 176 7.63 -11.19 12.19
N LEU A 177 6.95 -10.07 12.44
CA LEU A 177 7.52 -8.86 13.05
C LEU A 177 7.48 -8.90 14.59
N THR A 178 6.55 -9.65 15.16
CA THR A 178 6.40 -9.90 16.60
C THR A 178 5.90 -11.33 16.80
N ASN A 179 6.14 -11.92 17.98
CA ASN A 179 5.65 -13.25 18.34
C ASN A 179 4.43 -13.23 19.27
N HIS A 180 3.95 -12.04 19.66
CA HIS A 180 2.83 -11.89 20.59
C HIS A 180 1.97 -10.66 20.23
N VAL A 181 0.78 -10.61 20.83
CA VAL A 181 -0.12 -9.45 20.77
C VAL A 181 0.38 -8.40 21.75
N TRP A 182 0.70 -7.21 21.24
CA TRP A 182 1.23 -6.14 22.09
C TRP A 182 0.16 -5.63 23.06
N THR A 183 0.60 -5.38 24.29
CA THR A 183 -0.14 -4.61 25.27
C THR A 183 -0.17 -3.13 24.90
N PHE A 184 -1.09 -2.38 25.51
CA PHE A 184 -1.16 -0.93 25.29
C PHE A 184 0.10 -0.21 25.79
N ARG A 185 0.72 -0.73 26.86
CA ARG A 185 2.01 -0.22 27.35
C ARG A 185 3.08 -0.37 26.28
N GLU A 186 3.28 -1.58 25.76
CA GLU A 186 4.26 -1.83 24.69
C GLU A 186 3.99 -0.95 23.48
N LEU A 187 2.73 -0.81 23.06
CA LEU A 187 2.36 0.06 21.94
C LEU A 187 2.79 1.52 22.13
N LEU A 188 2.72 2.04 23.36
CA LEU A 188 3.08 3.43 23.67
C LEU A 188 4.56 3.63 24.02
N THR A 189 5.24 2.59 24.49
CA THR A 189 6.65 2.68 24.92
C THR A 189 7.63 2.06 23.95
N ALA A 190 7.16 1.34 22.92
CA ALA A 190 8.01 0.74 21.91
C ALA A 190 8.86 1.82 21.24
N LYS A 191 10.17 1.70 21.43
CA LYS A 191 11.15 2.49 20.70
C LYS A 191 11.39 1.79 19.38
N PHE A 192 10.93 2.41 18.30
CA PHE A 192 11.40 2.03 16.98
C PHE A 192 12.74 2.72 16.79
N GLU A 193 13.79 1.94 16.52
CA GLU A 193 15.04 2.52 16.05
C GLU A 193 14.73 3.40 14.82
N PRO A 194 15.17 4.66 14.80
CA PRO A 194 14.90 5.52 13.66
C PRO A 194 15.53 4.88 12.44
N PHE A 195 14.71 4.59 11.43
CA PHE A 195 15.20 4.24 10.11
C PHE A 195 16.08 5.40 9.64
N HIS A 196 17.40 5.18 9.58
CA HIS A 196 18.29 6.05 8.83
C HIS A 196 17.87 5.93 7.36
N ASN A 197 16.89 6.73 6.95
CA ASN A 197 16.75 7.07 5.55
C ASN A 197 18.02 7.83 5.23
N GLN A 198 19.00 7.14 4.65
CA GLN A 198 20.01 7.82 3.85
C GLN A 198 19.22 8.55 2.77
N SER A 199 18.99 9.83 3.01
CA SER A 199 18.64 10.80 1.99
C SER A 199 19.72 10.70 0.93
N ASN A 200 19.45 9.90 -0.09
CA ASN A 200 20.20 9.96 -1.34
C ASN A 200 20.00 11.38 -1.86
N SER A 201 21.06 12.14 -1.64
CA SER A 201 21.30 13.51 -2.04
C SER A 201 21.68 13.48 -3.51
N GLY A 202 21.16 14.42 -4.30
CA GLY A 202 21.44 14.58 -5.72
C GLY A 202 20.27 15.20 -6.45
#